data_AF-A0A7L9S363-F1
#
_entry.id   AF-A0A7L9S363-F1
#
_cell.length_a   1.000
_cell.length_b   1.000
_cell.length_c   1.000
_cell.angle_alpha   90.00
_cell.angle_beta   90.00
_cell.angle_gamma   90.00
#
_symmetry.space_group_name_H-M   'P 1'
#
loop_
_entity.id
_entity.type
_entity.pdbx_description
1 polymer ?
#
loop_
_entity_poly.entity_id
_entity_poly.type
_entity_poly.pdbx_seq_one_letter_code
_entity_poly.pdbx_strand_id
1 'polypeptide(L)'
;MHFDVFNGDADGILALVQLRLAQPMHSELITGVKRDISLVKRVDIDTATSVTVLDVSMEKNIEGLNALLAKGISVDYIDHHRPGDIPQAENLSVTIDIDPNTCTSLLVNERLNEQYVYWAIAAAYGDNMTASADTLVAKHGLSSKQAEQLKSFGIYINYNGYGRDVEDLHFAPDQLFKLLVQFDNPFDLINQPDSVYHQLAKAYQEDMAKAKASPVLFDSDILSVVELIDEPWSRRVSGVYGNELANQAPHKAHAVFTLNADDTYTVSLRAPLNNKQGAGDICAQFETGGGRAAAAGINNLPKDQLGKFIDVVAEYYR
;
A
#
# COMPACT_ATOMS: atom_id res chain seq x y z
N MET A 1 21.22 -16.71 -9.92
CA MET A 1 20.66 -15.42 -10.36
C MET A 1 20.11 -14.69 -9.14
N HIS A 2 20.08 -13.36 -9.17
CA HIS A 2 19.50 -12.58 -8.06
C HIS A 2 17.99 -12.39 -8.27
N PHE A 3 17.23 -12.44 -7.17
CA PHE A 3 15.78 -12.17 -7.16
C PHE A 3 15.46 -10.98 -6.27
N ASP A 4 14.63 -10.07 -6.77
CA ASP A 4 14.01 -9.01 -5.97
C ASP A 4 12.55 -9.36 -5.74
N VAL A 5 12.17 -9.56 -4.48
CA VAL A 5 10.81 -9.87 -4.04
C VAL A 5 10.25 -8.65 -3.32
N PHE A 6 9.17 -8.05 -3.82
CA PHE A 6 8.65 -6.80 -3.24
C PHE A 6 7.14 -6.63 -3.42
N ASN A 7 6.51 -5.95 -2.47
CA ASN A 7 5.10 -5.55 -2.59
C ASN A 7 4.90 -4.61 -3.78
N GLY A 8 3.77 -4.74 -4.50
CA GLY A 8 3.48 -3.91 -5.67
C GLY A 8 2.77 -2.60 -5.35
N ASP A 9 2.90 -2.10 -4.14
CA ASP A 9 2.44 -0.78 -3.74
C ASP A 9 3.55 0.28 -3.80
N ALA A 10 3.29 1.47 -3.28
CA ALA A 10 4.30 2.53 -3.27
C ALA A 10 5.51 2.21 -2.40
N ASP A 11 5.35 1.50 -1.29
CA ASP A 11 6.45 1.28 -0.35
C ASP A 11 7.41 0.22 -0.88
N GLY A 12 6.90 -0.94 -1.28
CA GLY A 12 7.73 -2.00 -1.88
C GLY A 12 8.43 -1.57 -3.17
N ILE A 13 7.71 -0.92 -4.09
CA ILE A 13 8.29 -0.47 -5.36
C ILE A 13 9.37 0.59 -5.13
N LEU A 14 9.11 1.62 -4.32
CA LEU A 14 10.03 2.73 -4.14
C LEU A 14 11.21 2.39 -3.23
N ALA A 15 11.06 1.41 -2.33
CA ALA A 15 12.18 0.81 -1.62
C ALA A 15 13.15 0.17 -2.62
N LEU A 16 12.63 -0.59 -3.60
CA LEU A 16 13.46 -1.22 -4.61
C LEU A 16 14.10 -0.20 -5.56
N VAL A 17 13.38 0.85 -5.97
CA VAL A 17 13.93 1.96 -6.78
C VAL A 17 15.16 2.54 -6.09
N GLN A 18 15.04 2.92 -4.82
CA GLN A 18 16.17 3.46 -4.05
C GLN A 18 17.37 2.50 -4.01
N LEU A 19 17.13 1.22 -3.70
CA LEU A 19 18.19 0.21 -3.63
C LEU A 19 18.89 -0.01 -4.97
N ARG A 20 18.14 -0.08 -6.07
CA ARG A 20 18.69 -0.40 -7.40
C ARG A 20 19.32 0.80 -8.08
N LEU A 21 18.94 2.02 -7.73
CA LEU A 21 19.70 3.22 -8.08
C LEU A 21 21.06 3.25 -7.37
N ALA A 22 21.09 2.95 -6.06
CA ALA A 22 22.33 2.91 -5.27
C ALA A 22 23.25 1.72 -5.65
N GLN A 23 22.64 0.57 -5.94
CA GLN A 23 23.31 -0.70 -6.20
C GLN A 23 22.71 -1.34 -7.46
N PRO A 24 23.10 -0.86 -8.65
CA PRO A 24 22.58 -1.39 -9.91
C PRO A 24 22.88 -2.88 -10.06
N MET A 25 21.84 -3.66 -10.33
CA MET A 25 21.93 -5.10 -10.50
C MET A 25 20.84 -5.60 -11.44
N HIS A 26 21.15 -6.65 -12.21
CA HIS A 26 20.13 -7.40 -12.93
C HIS A 26 19.48 -8.42 -11.99
N SER A 27 18.15 -8.37 -11.87
CA SER A 27 17.37 -9.24 -11.01
C SER A 27 16.11 -9.75 -11.71
N GLU A 28 15.67 -10.93 -11.31
CA GLU A 28 14.32 -11.39 -11.60
C GLU A 28 13.36 -10.76 -10.57
N LEU A 29 12.28 -10.16 -11.05
CA LEU A 29 11.33 -9.42 -10.23
C LEU A 29 10.15 -10.32 -9.85
N ILE A 30 9.87 -10.42 -8.56
CA ILE A 30 8.73 -11.15 -8.00
C ILE A 30 7.87 -10.18 -7.22
N THR A 31 6.75 -9.77 -7.82
CA THR A 31 5.81 -8.80 -7.24
C THR A 31 4.36 -9.13 -7.64
N GLY A 32 3.38 -8.37 -7.18
CA GLY A 32 1.96 -8.61 -7.38
C GLY A 32 1.14 -7.41 -6.91
N VAL A 33 -0.18 -7.51 -6.92
CA VAL A 33 -1.04 -6.47 -6.32
C VAL A 33 -0.69 -6.26 -4.84
N LYS A 34 -1.07 -5.12 -4.26
CA LYS A 34 -0.80 -4.77 -2.84
C LYS A 34 -1.22 -5.85 -1.83
N ARG A 35 -2.26 -6.62 -2.16
CA ARG A 35 -2.79 -7.71 -1.30
C ARG A 35 -2.08 -9.05 -1.51
N ASP A 36 -1.25 -9.21 -2.53
CA ASP A 36 -0.43 -10.41 -2.73
C ASP A 36 0.81 -10.32 -1.84
N ILE A 37 0.68 -10.84 -0.62
CA ILE A 37 1.67 -10.69 0.45
C ILE A 37 2.51 -11.95 0.72
N SER A 38 2.27 -13.04 -0.02
CA SER A 38 2.99 -14.32 0.14
C SER A 38 3.86 -14.61 -1.08
N LEU A 39 4.85 -13.75 -1.31
CA LEU A 39 5.62 -13.70 -2.55
C LEU A 39 6.89 -14.55 -2.56
N VAL A 40 7.55 -14.76 -1.41
CA VAL A 40 8.87 -15.40 -1.33
C VAL A 40 8.84 -16.84 -1.83
N LYS A 41 7.71 -17.54 -1.65
CA LYS A 41 7.50 -18.90 -2.16
C LYS A 41 7.60 -19.04 -3.70
N ARG A 42 7.55 -17.92 -4.43
CA ARG A 42 7.65 -17.89 -5.89
C ARG A 42 9.11 -17.84 -6.40
N VAL A 43 10.08 -17.66 -5.50
CA VAL A 43 11.50 -17.69 -5.87
C VAL A 43 11.87 -19.09 -6.34
N ASP A 44 12.52 -19.19 -7.50
CA ASP A 44 13.11 -20.45 -7.96
C ASP A 44 14.38 -20.74 -7.16
N ILE A 45 14.24 -21.64 -6.19
CA ILE A 45 15.28 -22.02 -5.25
C ILE A 45 16.49 -22.66 -5.94
N ASP A 46 16.29 -23.34 -7.07
CA ASP A 46 17.39 -24.07 -7.72
C ASP A 46 18.28 -23.15 -8.58
N THR A 47 17.78 -21.97 -8.96
CA THR A 47 18.54 -20.98 -9.74
C THR A 47 18.96 -19.75 -8.93
N ALA A 48 18.34 -19.51 -7.77
CA ALA A 48 18.65 -18.39 -6.90
C ALA A 48 20.06 -18.46 -6.31
N THR A 49 20.80 -17.35 -6.41
CA THR A 49 22.12 -17.16 -5.76
C THR A 49 22.04 -16.19 -4.59
N SER A 50 21.09 -15.25 -4.65
CA SER A 50 20.76 -14.32 -3.56
C SER A 50 19.36 -13.76 -3.78
N VAL A 51 18.72 -13.29 -2.70
CA VAL A 51 17.37 -12.71 -2.72
C VAL A 51 17.34 -11.45 -1.88
N THR A 52 16.71 -10.39 -2.39
CA THR A 52 16.31 -9.22 -1.59
C THR A 52 14.79 -9.25 -1.44
N VAL A 53 14.30 -9.10 -0.20
CA VAL A 53 12.86 -9.10 0.12
C VAL A 53 12.49 -7.78 0.76
N LEU A 54 11.48 -7.11 0.20
CA LEU A 54 11.04 -5.78 0.59
C LEU A 54 9.53 -5.76 0.85
N ASP A 55 9.13 -5.18 1.97
CA ASP A 55 7.75 -4.78 2.24
C ASP A 55 6.69 -5.90 2.18
N VAL A 56 7.12 -7.12 2.51
CA VAL A 56 6.21 -8.25 2.70
C VAL A 56 6.53 -8.92 4.02
N SER A 57 5.51 -9.09 4.86
CA SER A 57 5.67 -9.66 6.20
C SER A 57 6.46 -10.97 6.18
N MET A 58 7.54 -11.04 6.96
CA MET A 58 8.31 -12.27 7.18
C MET A 58 7.43 -13.39 7.73
N GLU A 59 6.50 -13.08 8.64
CA GLU A 59 5.57 -14.06 9.23
C GLU A 59 4.74 -14.76 8.14
N LYS A 60 4.33 -14.03 7.10
CA LYS A 60 3.55 -14.57 5.96
C LYS A 60 4.40 -15.28 4.91
N ASN A 61 5.73 -15.13 4.97
CA ASN A 61 6.68 -15.64 3.99
C ASN A 61 7.69 -16.64 4.58
N ILE A 62 7.50 -17.03 5.85
CA ILE A 62 8.48 -17.80 6.62
C ILE A 62 8.81 -19.16 6.00
N GLU A 63 7.84 -19.83 5.38
CA GLU A 63 8.07 -21.12 4.71
C GLU A 63 9.02 -20.97 3.51
N GLY A 64 8.77 -19.97 2.64
CA GLY A 64 9.63 -19.68 1.51
C GLY A 64 11.02 -19.22 1.95
N LEU A 65 11.09 -18.38 2.98
CA LEU A 65 12.35 -17.93 3.57
C LEU A 65 13.18 -19.12 4.08
N ASN A 66 12.60 -20.00 4.90
CA ASN A 66 13.30 -21.16 5.44
C ASN A 66 13.80 -22.11 4.34
N ALA A 67 13.05 -22.28 3.26
CA ALA A 67 13.47 -23.09 2.12
C ALA A 67 14.70 -22.51 1.40
N LEU A 68 14.77 -21.18 1.24
CA LEU A 68 15.94 -20.48 0.70
C LEU A 68 17.15 -20.63 1.63
N LEU A 69 16.94 -20.41 2.93
CA LEU A 69 18.02 -20.45 3.92
C LEU A 69 18.63 -21.84 4.05
N ALA A 70 17.81 -22.90 4.02
CA ALA A 70 18.26 -24.29 4.06
C ALA A 70 19.15 -24.68 2.86
N LYS A 71 19.04 -23.96 1.75
CA LYS A 71 19.88 -24.13 0.55
C LYS A 71 21.14 -23.27 0.56
N GLY A 72 21.37 -22.51 1.64
CA GLY A 72 22.52 -21.60 1.76
C GLY A 72 22.41 -20.34 0.90
N ILE A 73 21.22 -20.00 0.41
CA ILE A 73 21.00 -18.80 -0.42
C ILE A 73 21.04 -17.57 0.48
N SER A 74 21.79 -16.54 0.09
CA SER A 74 21.85 -15.28 0.84
C SER A 74 20.55 -14.50 0.68
N VAL A 75 19.93 -14.11 1.79
CA VAL A 75 18.69 -13.32 1.81
C VAL A 75 18.92 -12.02 2.58
N ASP A 76 18.57 -10.89 1.98
CA ASP A 76 18.47 -9.59 2.67
C ASP A 76 17.00 -9.18 2.77
N TYR A 77 16.51 -9.03 3.99
CA TYR A 77 15.10 -8.84 4.30
C TYR A 77 14.90 -7.48 4.97
N ILE A 78 14.15 -6.58 4.32
CA ILE A 78 13.85 -5.23 4.84
C ILE A 78 12.35 -5.06 4.87
N ASP A 79 11.79 -4.82 6.05
CA ASP A 79 10.34 -4.78 6.22
C ASP A 79 9.95 -4.02 7.49
N HIS A 80 8.76 -3.46 7.52
CA HIS A 80 8.20 -2.78 8.70
C HIS A 80 7.02 -3.54 9.34
N HIS A 81 6.61 -4.66 8.75
CA HIS A 81 5.56 -5.49 9.32
C HIS A 81 6.07 -6.33 10.48
N ARG A 82 5.14 -6.87 11.28
CA ARG A 82 5.46 -7.85 12.31
C ARG A 82 6.19 -9.05 11.67
N PRO A 83 7.38 -9.42 12.18
CA PRO A 83 8.17 -10.49 11.56
C PRO A 83 7.76 -11.91 11.98
N GLY A 84 7.10 -12.06 13.13
CA GLY A 84 7.00 -13.36 13.79
C GLY A 84 8.36 -13.77 14.35
N ASP A 85 8.67 -15.07 14.32
CA ASP A 85 9.96 -15.61 14.75
C ASP A 85 11.00 -15.48 13.63
N ILE A 86 12.08 -14.74 13.89
CA ILE A 86 13.16 -14.51 12.91
C ILE A 86 14.15 -15.68 12.96
N PRO A 87 14.37 -16.40 11.83
CA PRO A 87 15.34 -17.50 11.77
C PRO A 87 16.77 -17.05 12.11
N GLN A 88 17.50 -17.90 12.83
CA GLN A 88 18.93 -17.68 13.07
C GLN A 88 19.73 -18.39 11.98
N ALA A 89 20.22 -17.63 11.00
CA ALA A 89 20.99 -18.16 9.88
C ALA A 89 22.06 -17.15 9.44
N GLU A 90 23.28 -17.62 9.15
CA GLU A 90 24.40 -16.75 8.76
C GLU A 90 24.19 -16.07 7.38
N ASN A 91 23.35 -16.69 6.53
CA ASN A 91 22.97 -16.22 5.21
C ASN A 91 21.68 -15.36 5.23
N LEU A 92 21.25 -14.88 6.40
CA LEU A 92 20.11 -13.97 6.53
C LEU A 92 20.56 -12.61 7.10
N SER A 93 20.38 -11.55 6.31
CA SER A 93 20.42 -10.15 6.75
C SER A 93 19.00 -9.67 7.01
N VAL A 94 18.75 -9.02 8.14
CA VAL A 94 17.42 -8.54 8.55
C VAL A 94 17.48 -7.09 8.98
N THR A 95 16.60 -6.25 8.46
CA THR A 95 16.33 -4.89 8.94
C THR A 95 14.83 -4.74 9.11
N ILE A 96 14.38 -4.79 10.35
CA ILE A 96 12.96 -4.72 10.69
C ILE A 96 12.73 -3.69 11.78
N ASP A 97 11.78 -2.81 11.54
CA ASP A 97 11.28 -1.82 12.50
C ASP A 97 9.76 -1.74 12.39
N ILE A 98 9.08 -2.04 13.48
CA ILE A 98 7.61 -2.09 13.55
C ILE A 98 6.99 -0.78 14.06
N ASP A 99 7.78 0.30 14.15
CA ASP A 99 7.26 1.61 14.53
C ASP A 99 6.12 2.03 13.58
N PRO A 100 4.95 2.46 14.10
CA PRO A 100 3.82 2.83 13.26
C PRO A 100 4.05 4.06 12.38
N ASN A 101 5.18 4.76 12.51
CA ASN A 101 5.57 5.93 11.73
C ASN A 101 6.71 5.63 10.73
N THR A 102 7.10 4.38 10.55
CA THR A 102 8.07 3.96 9.53
C THR A 102 7.44 3.11 8.44
N CYS A 103 8.15 3.02 7.31
CA CYS A 103 7.84 2.13 6.19
C CYS A 103 9.15 1.59 5.60
N THR A 104 9.09 0.53 4.79
CA THR A 104 10.26 -0.15 4.22
C THR A 104 11.17 0.81 3.45
N SER A 105 10.59 1.76 2.70
CA SER A 105 11.32 2.79 1.97
C SER A 105 12.08 3.76 2.88
N LEU A 106 11.59 4.03 4.09
CA LEU A 106 12.30 4.85 5.07
C LEU A 106 13.48 4.08 5.67
N LEU A 107 13.35 2.77 5.89
CA LEU A 107 14.44 1.89 6.32
C LEU A 107 15.55 1.80 5.26
N VAL A 108 15.15 1.65 4.00
CA VAL A 108 16.09 1.71 2.86
C VAL A 108 16.77 3.08 2.78
N ASN A 109 16.01 4.17 2.93
CA ASN A 109 16.54 5.52 2.90
C ASN A 109 17.61 5.75 3.97
N GLU A 110 17.38 5.30 5.21
CA GLU A 110 18.36 5.36 6.29
C GLU A 110 19.61 4.55 5.93
N ARG A 111 19.44 3.31 5.47
CA ARG A 111 20.55 2.43 5.06
C ARG A 111 21.42 3.04 3.96
N LEU A 112 20.81 3.80 3.05
CA LEU A 112 21.49 4.49 1.94
C LEU A 112 21.97 5.90 2.31
N ASN A 113 21.94 6.27 3.60
CA ASN A 113 22.31 7.60 4.09
C ASN A 113 21.59 8.74 3.34
N GLU A 114 20.30 8.55 3.06
CA GLU A 114 19.42 9.51 2.40
C GLU A 114 19.79 9.89 0.95
N GLN A 115 20.60 9.08 0.28
CA GLN A 115 21.06 9.36 -1.09
C GLN A 115 19.91 9.59 -2.09
N TYR A 116 18.78 8.90 -1.92
CA TYR A 116 17.61 8.96 -2.80
C TYR A 116 16.34 9.42 -2.05
N VAL A 117 16.51 10.34 -1.10
CA VAL A 117 15.45 10.74 -0.14
C VAL A 117 14.13 11.19 -0.76
N TYR A 118 14.12 11.75 -1.97
CA TYR A 118 12.87 12.17 -2.60
C TYR A 118 11.98 10.98 -2.99
N TRP A 119 12.58 9.84 -3.35
CA TRP A 119 11.84 8.59 -3.52
C TRP A 119 11.28 8.07 -2.19
N ALA A 120 12.07 8.17 -1.11
CA ALA A 120 11.61 7.81 0.24
C ALA A 120 10.44 8.68 0.72
N ILE A 121 10.48 9.98 0.45
CA ILE A 121 9.38 10.92 0.77
C ILE A 121 8.12 10.53 0.02
N ALA A 122 8.21 10.26 -1.29
CA ALA A 122 7.06 9.82 -2.08
C ALA A 122 6.48 8.50 -1.54
N ALA A 123 7.33 7.53 -1.20
CA ALA A 123 6.90 6.27 -0.61
C ALA A 123 6.20 6.46 0.73
N ALA A 124 6.78 7.25 1.63
CA ALA A 124 6.21 7.56 2.93
C ALA A 124 4.82 8.21 2.80
N TYR A 125 4.61 9.14 1.86
CA TYR A 125 3.27 9.64 1.58
C TYR A 125 2.32 8.57 1.02
N GLY A 126 2.81 7.73 0.11
CA GLY A 126 2.05 6.63 -0.47
C GLY A 126 1.54 5.65 0.58
N ASP A 127 2.37 5.32 1.57
CA ASP A 127 2.02 4.45 2.70
C ASP A 127 1.42 5.20 3.90
N ASN A 128 1.02 6.46 3.69
CA ASN A 128 0.32 7.30 4.68
C ASN A 128 1.17 7.66 5.93
N MET A 129 2.50 7.58 5.84
CA MET A 129 3.48 8.08 6.83
C MET A 129 3.69 9.59 6.69
N THR A 130 2.60 10.35 6.74
CA THR A 130 2.57 11.79 6.42
C THR A 130 3.54 12.60 7.30
N ALA A 131 3.56 12.37 8.62
CA ALA A 131 4.43 13.13 9.53
C ALA A 131 5.92 12.85 9.29
N SER A 132 6.28 11.61 8.95
CA SER A 132 7.65 11.22 8.62
C SER A 132 8.09 11.84 7.30
N ALA A 133 7.20 11.84 6.30
CA ALA A 133 7.41 12.52 5.03
C ALA A 133 7.59 14.04 5.19
N ASP A 134 6.73 14.69 5.98
CA ASP A 134 6.81 16.12 6.31
C ASP A 134 8.14 16.48 6.99
N THR A 135 8.62 15.61 7.88
CA THR A 135 9.91 15.80 8.55
C THR A 135 11.07 15.78 7.55
N LEU A 136 11.07 14.84 6.60
CA LEU A 136 12.08 14.77 5.54
C LEU A 136 11.97 15.94 4.56
N VAL A 137 10.76 16.36 4.20
CA VAL A 137 10.49 17.56 3.39
C VAL A 137 11.12 18.79 4.04
N ALA A 138 10.89 18.99 5.35
CA ALA A 138 11.45 20.11 6.09
C ALA A 138 12.98 20.02 6.19
N LYS A 139 13.52 18.83 6.50
CA LYS A 139 14.96 18.57 6.59
C LYS A 139 15.70 18.90 5.30
N HIS A 140 15.12 18.55 4.15
CA HIS A 140 15.73 18.75 2.83
C HIS A 140 15.29 20.04 2.14
N GLY A 141 14.53 20.91 2.83
CA GLY A 141 14.19 22.25 2.35
C GLY A 141 13.28 22.27 1.13
N LEU A 142 12.41 21.28 0.96
CA LEU A 142 11.48 21.23 -0.18
C LEU A 142 10.40 22.32 -0.04
N SER A 143 10.05 22.94 -1.17
CA SER A 143 8.90 23.84 -1.22
C SER A 143 7.59 23.09 -1.04
N SER A 144 6.52 23.78 -0.63
CA SER A 144 5.18 23.19 -0.54
C SER A 144 4.70 22.57 -1.85
N LYS A 145 5.10 23.14 -3.00
CA LYS A 145 4.79 22.59 -4.32
C LYS A 145 5.49 21.24 -4.55
N GLN A 146 6.77 21.15 -4.20
CA GLN A 146 7.54 19.90 -4.32
C GLN A 146 7.02 18.82 -3.38
N ALA A 147 6.69 19.19 -2.14
CA ALA A 147 6.08 18.28 -1.17
C ALA A 147 4.75 17.71 -1.70
N GLU A 148 3.88 18.57 -2.25
CA GLU A 148 2.60 18.14 -2.81
C GLU A 148 2.77 17.26 -4.05
N GLN A 149 3.76 17.53 -4.89
CA GLN A 149 4.10 16.68 -6.04
C GLN A 149 4.53 15.28 -5.61
N LEU A 150 5.42 15.16 -4.62
CA LEU A 150 5.85 13.85 -4.10
C LEU A 150 4.71 13.13 -3.38
N LYS A 151 3.88 13.86 -2.63
CA LYS A 151 2.70 13.33 -1.97
C LYS A 151 1.71 12.75 -2.96
N SER A 152 1.36 13.53 -3.98
CA SER A 152 0.49 13.08 -5.07
C SER A 152 1.09 11.85 -5.75
N PHE A 153 2.39 11.84 -6.03
CA PHE A 153 3.02 10.71 -6.71
C PHE A 153 2.97 9.42 -5.89
N GLY A 154 3.30 9.51 -4.60
CA GLY A 154 3.18 8.39 -3.66
C GLY A 154 1.77 7.82 -3.62
N ILE A 155 0.76 8.69 -3.53
CA ILE A 155 -0.66 8.30 -3.55
C ILE A 155 -1.00 7.60 -4.86
N TYR A 156 -0.56 8.12 -6.01
CA TYR A 156 -0.85 7.54 -7.32
C TYR A 156 -0.22 6.15 -7.51
N ILE A 157 1.02 5.94 -7.04
CA ILE A 157 1.68 4.63 -7.08
C ILE A 157 0.96 3.65 -6.15
N ASN A 158 0.62 4.06 -4.92
CA ASN A 158 -0.08 3.20 -3.97
C ASN A 158 -1.49 2.83 -4.49
N TYR A 159 -2.21 3.80 -5.06
CA TYR A 159 -3.49 3.60 -5.74
C TYR A 159 -3.38 2.57 -6.87
N ASN A 160 -2.31 2.63 -7.69
CA ASN A 160 -2.07 1.66 -8.75
C ASN A 160 -1.92 0.23 -8.20
N GLY A 161 -1.43 0.04 -6.97
CA GLY A 161 -1.25 -1.27 -6.37
C GLY A 161 -2.54 -1.98 -5.95
N TYR A 162 -3.70 -1.31 -5.93
CA TYR A 162 -4.96 -1.90 -5.50
C TYR A 162 -5.72 -2.59 -6.65
N GLY A 163 -5.73 -3.91 -6.68
CA GLY A 163 -6.55 -4.69 -7.62
C GLY A 163 -6.90 -6.06 -7.05
N ARG A 164 -7.79 -6.79 -7.74
CA ARG A 164 -8.01 -8.22 -7.50
C ARG A 164 -6.83 -9.03 -8.04
N ASP A 165 -6.35 -8.63 -9.21
CA ASP A 165 -5.25 -9.22 -9.97
C ASP A 165 -4.44 -8.10 -10.66
N VAL A 166 -3.38 -8.47 -11.37
CA VAL A 166 -2.47 -7.49 -11.98
C VAL A 166 -3.13 -6.77 -13.16
N GLU A 167 -4.08 -7.43 -13.81
CA GLU A 167 -4.87 -6.91 -14.93
C GLU A 167 -5.79 -5.76 -14.50
N ASP A 168 -6.17 -5.70 -13.23
CA ASP A 168 -6.85 -4.54 -12.64
C ASP A 168 -5.96 -3.31 -12.49
N LEU A 169 -4.63 -3.41 -12.56
CA LEU A 169 -3.75 -2.25 -12.35
C LEU A 169 -3.56 -1.47 -13.65
N HIS A 170 -3.22 -0.18 -13.54
CA HIS A 170 -2.82 0.58 -14.74
C HIS A 170 -1.44 0.16 -15.23
N PHE A 171 -0.55 -0.18 -14.30
CA PHE A 171 0.76 -0.72 -14.58
C PHE A 171 1.00 -1.94 -13.69
N ALA A 172 1.47 -3.02 -14.31
CA ALA A 172 2.04 -4.13 -13.57
C ALA A 172 3.23 -3.62 -12.72
N PRO A 173 3.38 -4.05 -11.45
CA PRO A 173 4.34 -3.42 -10.53
C PRO A 173 5.80 -3.61 -10.94
N ASP A 174 6.11 -4.72 -11.63
CA ASP A 174 7.44 -5.00 -12.18
C ASP A 174 7.79 -4.03 -13.32
N GLN A 175 6.82 -3.69 -14.17
CA GLN A 175 6.97 -2.70 -15.24
C GLN A 175 7.03 -1.28 -14.67
N LEU A 176 6.20 -0.99 -13.67
CA LEU A 176 6.23 0.29 -12.98
C LEU A 176 7.62 0.54 -12.36
N PHE A 177 8.16 -0.43 -11.62
CA PHE A 177 9.53 -0.36 -11.11
C PHE A 177 10.55 -0.05 -12.22
N LYS A 178 10.52 -0.78 -13.34
CA LYS A 178 11.46 -0.60 -14.46
C LYS A 178 11.40 0.79 -15.08
N LEU A 179 10.22 1.43 -15.08
CA LEU A 179 10.04 2.81 -15.55
C LEU A 179 10.60 3.83 -14.53
N LEU A 180 10.37 3.59 -13.23
CA LEU A 180 10.78 4.51 -12.17
C LEU A 180 12.30 4.51 -11.92
N VAL A 181 12.93 3.34 -11.94
CA VAL A 181 14.37 3.16 -11.64
C VAL A 181 15.30 3.82 -12.68
N GLN A 182 14.76 4.35 -13.78
CA GLN A 182 15.55 5.11 -14.77
C GLN A 182 15.87 6.55 -14.31
N PHE A 183 15.31 6.97 -13.16
CA PHE A 183 15.37 8.36 -12.70
C PHE A 183 15.96 8.42 -11.29
N ASP A 184 17.15 9.01 -11.17
CA ASP A 184 17.77 9.30 -9.86
C ASP A 184 16.87 10.20 -9.00
N ASN A 185 16.13 11.11 -9.64
CA ASN A 185 15.28 12.08 -8.98
C ASN A 185 13.83 12.00 -9.51
N PRO A 186 12.82 11.77 -8.64
CA PRO A 186 11.42 11.69 -9.08
C PRO A 186 10.91 12.98 -9.74
N PHE A 187 11.49 14.14 -9.46
CA PHE A 187 11.07 15.40 -10.10
C PHE A 187 11.37 15.42 -11.60
N ASP A 188 12.41 14.71 -12.06
CA ASP A 188 12.72 14.63 -13.49
C ASP A 188 11.62 13.88 -14.23
N LEU A 189 11.10 12.81 -13.64
CA LEU A 189 9.96 12.06 -14.13
C LEU A 189 8.68 12.91 -14.08
N ILE A 190 8.41 13.59 -12.96
CA ILE A 190 7.22 14.46 -12.80
C ILE A 190 7.21 15.61 -13.82
N ASN A 191 8.37 16.11 -14.24
CA ASN A 191 8.46 17.20 -15.22
C ASN A 191 8.33 16.73 -16.68
N GLN A 192 8.30 15.43 -16.95
CA GLN A 192 8.07 14.88 -18.29
C GLN A 192 6.57 14.72 -18.57
N PRO A 193 5.99 15.41 -19.57
CA PRO A 193 4.53 15.46 -19.79
C PRO A 193 3.84 14.10 -19.96
N ASP A 194 4.51 13.14 -20.59
CA ASP A 194 3.96 11.80 -20.89
C ASP A 194 4.42 10.73 -19.88
N SER A 195 4.99 11.14 -18.75
CA SER A 195 5.51 10.20 -17.77
C SER A 195 4.41 9.43 -17.05
N VAL A 196 4.81 8.34 -16.40
CA VAL A 196 3.90 7.51 -15.59
C VAL A 196 3.22 8.31 -14.47
N TYR A 197 3.84 9.40 -13.98
CA TYR A 197 3.21 10.32 -13.03
C TYR A 197 1.91 10.91 -13.61
N HIS A 198 1.96 11.47 -14.81
CA HIS A 198 0.79 12.09 -15.43
C HIS A 198 -0.26 11.07 -15.88
N GLN A 199 0.18 9.89 -16.33
CA GLN A 199 -0.73 8.81 -16.69
C GLN A 199 -1.51 8.30 -15.48
N LEU A 200 -0.83 8.04 -14.36
CA LEU A 200 -1.47 7.64 -13.11
C LEU A 200 -2.32 8.77 -12.50
N ALA A 201 -1.86 10.03 -12.57
CA ALA A 201 -2.63 11.18 -12.10
C ALA A 201 -3.97 11.29 -12.84
N LYS A 202 -3.96 11.19 -14.18
CA LYS A 202 -5.17 11.23 -14.98
C LYS A 202 -6.11 10.07 -14.61
N ALA A 203 -5.59 8.86 -14.54
CA ALA A 203 -6.38 7.68 -14.21
C ALA A 203 -7.00 7.75 -12.81
N TYR A 204 -6.23 8.22 -11.82
CA TYR A 204 -6.71 8.49 -10.47
C TYR A 204 -7.88 9.48 -10.49
N GLN A 205 -7.75 10.61 -11.19
CA GLN A 205 -8.83 11.61 -11.25
C GLN A 205 -10.10 11.07 -11.94
N GLU A 206 -9.94 10.28 -13.00
CA GLU A 206 -11.07 9.64 -13.70
C GLU A 206 -11.81 8.65 -12.79
N ASP A 207 -11.09 7.84 -12.03
CA ASP A 207 -11.68 6.86 -11.13
C ASP A 207 -12.29 7.50 -9.88
N MET A 208 -11.65 8.54 -9.33
CA MET A 208 -12.23 9.36 -8.26
C MET A 208 -13.53 10.04 -8.70
N ALA A 209 -13.63 10.50 -9.95
CA ALA A 209 -14.86 11.07 -10.48
C ALA A 209 -15.99 10.03 -10.55
N LYS A 210 -15.70 8.79 -10.93
CA LYS A 210 -16.68 7.68 -10.90
C LYS A 210 -17.12 7.37 -9.48
N ALA A 211 -16.17 7.32 -8.53
CA ALA A 211 -16.48 7.08 -7.12
C ALA A 211 -17.41 8.16 -6.55
N LYS A 212 -17.14 9.43 -6.85
CA LYS A 212 -17.98 10.57 -6.45
C LYS A 212 -19.38 10.55 -7.04
N ALA A 213 -19.54 9.95 -8.23
CA ALA A 213 -20.83 9.80 -8.89
C ALA A 213 -21.58 8.52 -8.48
N SER A 214 -21.01 7.71 -7.58
CA SER A 214 -21.57 6.42 -7.20
C SER A 214 -22.74 6.54 -6.19
N PRO A 215 -23.65 5.56 -6.12
CA PRO A 215 -24.79 5.61 -5.22
C PRO A 215 -24.41 5.66 -3.74
N VAL A 216 -25.05 6.58 -3.01
CA VAL A 216 -25.00 6.61 -1.54
C VAL A 216 -26.12 5.72 -1.02
N LEU A 217 -25.79 4.61 -0.38
CA LEU A 217 -26.76 3.66 0.18
C LEU A 217 -27.35 4.14 1.50
N PHE A 218 -26.58 4.91 2.26
CA PHE A 218 -26.99 5.46 3.54
C PHE A 218 -26.21 6.72 3.85
N ASP A 219 -26.88 7.74 4.38
CA ASP A 219 -26.22 8.94 4.89
C ASP A 219 -26.95 9.47 6.11
N SER A 220 -26.19 9.78 7.15
CA SER A 220 -26.64 10.46 8.36
C SER A 220 -25.53 11.38 8.87
N ASP A 221 -25.76 12.08 9.99
CA ASP A 221 -24.72 12.92 10.62
C ASP A 221 -23.52 12.10 11.13
N ILE A 222 -23.70 10.79 11.37
CA ILE A 222 -22.70 9.91 12.00
C ILE A 222 -21.98 9.04 10.97
N LEU A 223 -22.67 8.57 9.93
CA LEU A 223 -22.15 7.60 8.96
C LEU A 223 -22.62 7.91 7.54
N SER A 224 -21.69 7.82 6.58
CA SER A 224 -21.99 7.75 5.14
C SER A 224 -21.55 6.41 4.56
N VAL A 225 -22.38 5.81 3.71
CA VAL A 225 -22.10 4.55 3.03
C VAL A 225 -22.29 4.73 1.53
N VAL A 226 -21.22 4.50 0.77
CA VAL A 226 -21.21 4.54 -0.69
C VAL A 226 -21.01 3.14 -1.25
N GLU A 227 -21.75 2.79 -2.30
CA GLU A 227 -21.57 1.54 -3.05
C GLU A 227 -20.85 1.79 -4.36
N LEU A 228 -19.82 1.00 -4.61
CA LEU A 228 -19.09 0.91 -5.86
C LEU A 228 -19.38 -0.44 -6.53
N ILE A 229 -19.47 -0.41 -7.86
CA ILE A 229 -19.70 -1.60 -8.69
C ILE A 229 -18.49 -2.55 -8.71
N ASP A 230 -18.66 -3.77 -9.21
CA ASP A 230 -17.58 -4.76 -9.36
C ASP A 230 -16.73 -4.44 -10.60
N GLU A 231 -15.96 -3.36 -10.56
CA GLU A 231 -15.09 -2.93 -11.65
C GLU A 231 -13.65 -2.67 -11.16
N PRO A 232 -12.63 -2.79 -12.04
CA PRO A 232 -11.23 -2.56 -11.68
C PRO A 232 -11.01 -1.19 -11.01
N TRP A 233 -11.67 -0.15 -11.54
CA TRP A 233 -11.56 1.21 -10.99
C TRP A 233 -12.06 1.33 -9.56
N SER A 234 -13.11 0.58 -9.20
CA SER A 234 -13.71 0.61 -7.87
C SER A 234 -12.75 0.00 -6.85
N ARG A 235 -12.06 -1.09 -7.23
CA ARG A 235 -11.06 -1.76 -6.39
C ARG A 235 -9.84 -0.87 -6.16
N ARG A 236 -9.36 -0.17 -7.20
CA ARG A 236 -8.26 0.79 -7.09
C ARG A 236 -8.60 1.96 -6.16
N VAL A 237 -9.81 2.51 -6.31
CA VAL A 237 -10.18 3.80 -5.69
C VAL A 237 -10.79 3.69 -4.29
N SER A 238 -11.30 2.52 -3.89
CA SER A 238 -12.08 2.34 -2.65
C SER A 238 -11.37 2.90 -1.40
N GLY A 239 -10.08 2.61 -1.25
CA GLY A 239 -9.31 3.07 -0.10
C GLY A 239 -9.06 4.58 -0.08
N VAL A 240 -8.67 5.15 -1.22
CA VAL A 240 -8.35 6.58 -1.37
C VAL A 240 -9.61 7.44 -1.33
N TYR A 241 -10.73 6.95 -1.87
CA TYR A 241 -12.01 7.64 -1.78
C TYR A 241 -12.55 7.67 -0.35
N GLY A 242 -12.44 6.56 0.40
CA GLY A 242 -12.76 6.54 1.83
C GLY A 242 -11.95 7.56 2.63
N ASN A 243 -10.66 7.74 2.30
CA ASN A 243 -9.83 8.78 2.91
C ASN A 243 -10.28 10.19 2.54
N GLU A 244 -10.65 10.44 1.27
CA GLU A 244 -11.16 11.75 0.84
C GLU A 244 -12.45 12.11 1.60
N LEU A 245 -13.39 11.16 1.69
CA LEU A 245 -14.64 11.34 2.44
C LEU A 245 -14.39 11.68 3.91
N ALA A 246 -13.48 10.96 4.58
CA ALA A 246 -13.11 11.20 5.97
C ALA A 246 -12.48 12.59 6.17
N ASN A 247 -11.67 13.06 5.22
CA ASN A 247 -11.10 14.42 5.27
C ASN A 247 -12.15 15.51 5.05
N GLN A 248 -13.15 15.28 4.19
CA GLN A 248 -14.21 16.25 3.93
C GLN A 248 -15.21 16.36 5.10
N ALA A 249 -15.44 15.27 5.82
CA ALA A 249 -16.34 15.23 6.98
C ALA A 249 -15.67 14.53 8.17
N PRO A 250 -14.80 15.24 8.94
CA PRO A 250 -13.93 14.64 9.96
C PRO A 250 -14.65 14.13 11.22
N HIS A 251 -15.91 14.49 11.40
CA HIS A 251 -16.76 14.02 12.49
C HIS A 251 -17.61 12.81 12.11
N LYS A 252 -17.61 12.41 10.83
CA LYS A 252 -18.45 11.34 10.29
C LYS A 252 -17.59 10.12 9.96
N ALA A 253 -18.11 8.92 10.25
CA ALA A 253 -17.54 7.67 9.77
C ALA A 253 -17.92 7.48 8.29
N HIS A 254 -17.06 6.82 7.52
CA HIS A 254 -17.32 6.57 6.10
C HIS A 254 -17.04 5.13 5.75
N ALA A 255 -17.99 4.48 5.09
CA ALA A 255 -17.81 3.14 4.57
C ALA A 255 -17.97 3.13 3.05
N VAL A 256 -17.01 2.54 2.36
CA VAL A 256 -17.04 2.31 0.92
C VAL A 256 -17.20 0.81 0.70
N PHE A 257 -18.32 0.43 0.08
CA PHE A 257 -18.68 -0.93 -0.24
C PHE A 257 -18.36 -1.18 -1.70
N THR A 258 -17.51 -2.14 -2.01
CA THR A 258 -17.23 -2.56 -3.39
C THR A 258 -17.83 -3.93 -3.61
N LEU A 259 -18.70 -4.07 -4.63
CA LEU A 259 -19.28 -5.35 -4.98
C LEU A 259 -18.19 -6.35 -5.37
N ASN A 260 -18.29 -7.57 -4.85
CA ASN A 260 -17.49 -8.72 -5.24
C ASN A 260 -18.21 -9.50 -6.36
N ALA A 261 -17.46 -10.36 -7.07
CA ALA A 261 -18.01 -11.18 -8.15
C ALA A 261 -19.01 -12.25 -7.67
N ASP A 262 -18.96 -12.61 -6.39
CA ASP A 262 -19.88 -13.56 -5.74
C ASP A 262 -21.09 -12.89 -5.09
N ASP A 263 -21.34 -11.62 -5.43
CA ASP A 263 -22.44 -10.79 -4.93
C ASP A 263 -22.35 -10.39 -3.45
N THR A 264 -21.20 -10.64 -2.79
CA THR A 264 -20.88 -10.06 -1.48
C THR A 264 -20.22 -8.68 -1.60
N TYR A 265 -19.91 -8.01 -0.50
CA TYR A 265 -19.16 -6.75 -0.49
C TYR A 265 -17.77 -6.90 0.14
N THR A 266 -16.77 -6.27 -0.51
CA THR A 266 -15.59 -5.78 0.20
C THR A 266 -15.91 -4.43 0.83
N VAL A 267 -15.80 -4.31 2.15
CA VAL A 267 -16.07 -3.08 2.89
C VAL A 267 -14.76 -2.42 3.32
N SER A 268 -14.64 -1.12 3.08
CA SER A 268 -13.57 -0.27 3.60
C SER A 268 -14.17 0.77 4.55
N LEU A 269 -13.91 0.65 5.85
CA LEU A 269 -14.40 1.56 6.88
C LEU A 269 -13.29 2.54 7.30
N ARG A 270 -13.66 3.81 7.42
CA ARG A 270 -12.87 4.86 8.08
C ARG A 270 -13.62 5.37 9.29
N ALA A 271 -12.94 5.36 10.43
CA ALA A 271 -13.41 6.04 11.62
C ALA A 271 -13.42 7.56 11.38
N PRO A 272 -14.25 8.34 12.10
CA PRO A 272 -14.14 9.80 12.09
C PRO A 272 -12.72 10.24 12.43
N LEU A 273 -12.18 11.23 11.70
CA LEU A 273 -10.83 11.75 11.97
C LEU A 273 -10.71 12.37 13.36
N ASN A 274 -11.80 12.88 13.91
CA ASN A 274 -11.85 13.42 15.27
C ASN A 274 -12.15 12.36 16.35
N ASN A 275 -12.31 11.09 15.94
CA ASN A 275 -12.53 9.94 16.82
C ASN A 275 -11.91 8.67 16.19
N LYS A 276 -10.57 8.64 16.05
CA LYS A 276 -9.80 7.63 15.29
C LYS A 276 -9.70 6.26 15.98
N GLN A 277 -10.83 5.68 16.39
CA GLN A 277 -10.91 4.41 17.12
C GLN A 277 -12.13 3.58 16.71
N GLY A 278 -12.08 2.27 16.99
CA GLY A 278 -13.22 1.37 16.85
C GLY A 278 -13.43 0.73 15.48
N ALA A 279 -12.83 1.23 14.39
CA ALA A 279 -13.04 0.65 13.06
C ALA A 279 -12.66 -0.85 13.03
N GLY A 280 -11.49 -1.20 13.58
CA GLY A 280 -11.02 -2.59 13.67
C GLY A 280 -11.97 -3.49 14.48
N ASP A 281 -12.39 -3.02 15.66
CA ASP A 281 -13.28 -3.77 16.55
C ASP A 281 -14.67 -3.97 15.94
N ILE A 282 -15.20 -2.96 15.23
CA ILE A 282 -16.47 -3.08 14.49
C ILE A 282 -16.34 -4.12 13.38
N CYS A 283 -15.32 -4.01 12.52
CA CYS A 283 -15.14 -4.94 11.41
C CYS A 283 -14.91 -6.37 11.91
N ALA A 284 -14.19 -6.56 13.03
CA ALA A 284 -13.95 -7.87 13.63
C ALA A 284 -15.22 -8.60 14.12
N GLN A 285 -16.37 -7.92 14.21
CA GLN A 285 -17.67 -8.56 14.49
C GLN A 285 -18.24 -9.32 13.28
N PHE A 286 -17.62 -9.19 12.12
CA PHE A 286 -18.00 -9.86 10.87
C PHE A 286 -16.92 -10.88 10.50
N GLU A 287 -17.34 -12.00 9.90
CA GLU A 287 -16.51 -13.21 9.71
C GLU A 287 -15.13 -12.96 9.08
N THR A 288 -15.06 -12.08 8.09
CA THR A 288 -13.84 -11.77 7.34
C THR A 288 -13.30 -10.38 7.63
N GLY A 289 -13.72 -9.78 8.74
CA GLY A 289 -13.39 -8.41 9.08
C GLY A 289 -12.27 -8.25 10.10
N GLY A 290 -11.62 -7.09 10.02
CA GLY A 290 -10.54 -6.71 10.91
C GLY A 290 -9.82 -5.45 10.41
N GLY A 291 -8.81 -5.01 11.16
CA GLY A 291 -8.00 -3.85 10.77
C GLY A 291 -7.48 -3.07 11.96
N ARG A 292 -7.11 -1.81 11.72
CA ARG A 292 -6.58 -0.90 12.74
C ARG A 292 -7.71 -0.05 13.33
N ALA A 293 -7.42 0.62 14.44
CA ALA A 293 -8.39 1.45 15.17
C ALA A 293 -9.08 2.52 14.30
N ALA A 294 -8.35 3.15 13.37
CA ALA A 294 -8.87 4.23 12.53
C ALA A 294 -9.36 3.79 11.13
N ALA A 295 -8.95 2.61 10.67
CA ALA A 295 -9.24 2.11 9.32
C ALA A 295 -9.23 0.58 9.33
N ALA A 296 -10.33 0.01 8.84
CA ALA A 296 -10.55 -1.43 8.84
C ALA A 296 -11.39 -1.85 7.63
N GLY A 297 -11.57 -3.14 7.44
CA GLY A 297 -12.39 -3.65 6.36
C GLY A 297 -12.93 -5.04 6.60
N ILE A 298 -13.81 -5.46 5.71
CA ILE A 298 -14.43 -6.79 5.66
C ILE A 298 -14.25 -7.28 4.22
N ASN A 299 -13.72 -8.48 4.01
CA ASN A 299 -13.46 -8.96 2.65
C ASN A 299 -14.74 -9.45 1.95
N ASN A 300 -15.60 -10.14 2.70
CA ASN A 300 -16.85 -10.70 2.22
C ASN A 300 -17.96 -10.40 3.24
N LEU A 301 -18.70 -9.32 3.02
CA LEU A 301 -19.93 -9.01 3.76
C LEU A 301 -21.14 -9.44 2.92
N PRO A 302 -21.95 -10.40 3.38
CA PRO A 302 -23.21 -10.76 2.72
C PRO A 302 -24.16 -9.55 2.62
N LYS A 303 -24.88 -9.42 1.50
CA LYS A 303 -25.78 -8.28 1.23
C LYS A 303 -26.88 -8.12 2.29
N ASP A 304 -27.38 -9.20 2.84
CA ASP A 304 -28.39 -9.20 3.90
C ASP A 304 -27.85 -8.68 5.25
N GLN A 305 -26.53 -8.61 5.42
CA GLN A 305 -25.88 -8.01 6.60
C GLN A 305 -25.61 -6.51 6.46
N LEU A 306 -25.94 -5.87 5.34
CA LEU A 306 -25.73 -4.43 5.14
C LEU A 306 -26.41 -3.59 6.21
N GLY A 307 -27.69 -3.88 6.52
CA GLY A 307 -28.43 -3.16 7.57
C GLY A 307 -27.78 -3.32 8.94
N LYS A 308 -27.38 -4.56 9.29
CA LYS A 308 -26.66 -4.84 10.54
C LYS A 308 -25.34 -4.07 10.62
N PHE A 309 -24.59 -3.98 9.53
CA PHE A 309 -23.35 -3.20 9.50
C PHE A 309 -23.61 -1.72 9.79
N ILE A 310 -24.60 -1.12 9.12
CA ILE A 310 -24.98 0.27 9.34
C ILE A 310 -25.34 0.51 10.81
N ASP A 311 -26.19 -0.36 11.38
CA ASP A 311 -26.64 -0.23 12.77
C ASP A 311 -25.47 -0.30 13.76
N VAL A 312 -24.56 -1.27 13.59
CA VAL A 312 -23.38 -1.44 14.47
C VAL A 312 -22.46 -0.22 14.41
N VAL A 313 -22.19 0.30 13.21
CA VAL A 313 -21.31 1.47 13.05
C VAL A 313 -21.99 2.73 13.60
N ALA A 314 -23.26 2.95 13.29
CA ALA A 314 -24.00 4.12 13.75
C ALA A 314 -24.17 4.13 15.28
N GLU A 315 -24.38 2.97 15.91
CA GLU A 315 -24.46 2.87 17.36
C GLU A 315 -23.11 3.13 18.04
N TYR A 316 -22.00 2.65 17.46
CA TYR A 316 -20.67 2.85 18.03
C TYR A 316 -20.24 4.33 18.04
N TYR A 317 -20.61 5.11 17.02
CA TYR A 317 -20.20 6.51 16.87
C TYR A 317 -21.27 7.55 17.26
N ARG A 318 -22.39 7.12 17.86
CA ARG A 318 -23.39 8.03 18.44
C ARG A 318 -22.86 8.71 19.70
#